data_AF-A0A150HYB9-F1
#
_entry.id   AF-A0A150HYB9-F1
#
_cell.length_a   1.000
_cell.length_b   1.000
_cell.length_c   1.000
_cell.angle_alpha   90.00
_cell.angle_beta   90.00
_cell.angle_gamma   90.00
#
_symmetry.space_group_name_H-M   'P 1'
#
loop_
_entity.id
_entity.type
_entity.pdbx_description
1 polymer ?
#
loop_
_entity_poly.entity_id
_entity_poly.type
_entity_poly.pdbx_seq_one_letter_code
_entity_poly.pdbx_strand_id
1 'polypeptide(L)'
;MAKHASSPSKRFLKLAGMTASIATKSVANSIRNLNADEEQKNAARSQLFQDIGLQIADTLGEMKGAVMKVGQIASQYKDIFPPEVAKAIAKLQRQAPAMPFAAIQQQVEKELGKPLNQIFSSFEAEPFAAASIGQVHRAVLPNGQSVVVKVQYPEVDDACESDLKQVRLALRLMGVLKIDKKLQDQLFKEIQDSLSAELNYEIEAQNLEVFKTFHEKLDDQVIIPTVYKEYSSRRVLTLSLEQGESIETASTWSVETRNQIGRRLIRALGQEMFFLKRFHCDPHPGNFAFREDGSIIIYDYGSVKTLSPEIIQHFKALVNAARQEDIDQVENLLVELHSIAEKQKFPSELYVQWIEILLRPLSTHYDFAENSSHHDGMRLVKKSLKYWDVFKPSPDTLMVNRTISGHYWNLIHLKVHDNLNDLFEELVPNY
;
A
#
# COMPACT_ATOMS: atom_id res chain seq x y z
N MET A 1 -32.28 -6.43 -6.47
CA MET A 1 -32.02 -7.48 -5.46
C MET A 1 -30.52 -7.67 -5.33
N ALA A 2 -29.91 -7.06 -4.32
CA ALA A 2 -28.50 -7.28 -4.01
C ALA A 2 -28.35 -8.73 -3.51
N LYS A 3 -27.60 -9.56 -4.23
CA LYS A 3 -27.25 -10.90 -3.73
C LYS A 3 -26.46 -10.71 -2.43
N HIS A 4 -27.04 -11.16 -1.32
CA HIS A 4 -26.42 -11.18 0.00
C HIS A 4 -25.01 -11.80 -0.05
N ALA A 5 -24.13 -11.31 0.81
CA ALA A 5 -22.83 -11.91 1.05
C ALA A 5 -23.01 -13.42 1.32
N SER A 6 -22.23 -14.26 0.64
CA SER A 6 -22.29 -15.71 0.83
C SER A 6 -21.98 -16.08 2.28
N SER A 7 -22.69 -17.05 2.86
CA SER A 7 -22.41 -17.53 4.23
C SER A 7 -20.99 -18.10 4.33
N PRO A 8 -20.35 -18.07 5.52
CA PRO A 8 -18.99 -18.62 5.72
C PRO A 8 -18.84 -20.07 5.23
N SER A 9 -19.88 -20.89 5.40
CA SER A 9 -19.95 -22.27 4.91
C SER A 9 -19.97 -22.39 3.38
N LYS A 10 -20.69 -21.51 2.68
CA LYS A 10 -20.74 -21.48 1.20
C LYS A 10 -19.44 -20.92 0.61
N ARG A 11 -18.78 -19.99 1.30
CA ARG A 11 -17.44 -19.48 0.96
C ARG A 11 -16.38 -20.58 1.06
N PHE A 12 -16.37 -21.31 2.17
CA PHE A 12 -15.50 -22.45 2.38
C PHE A 12 -15.63 -23.51 1.28
N LEU A 13 -16.86 -23.91 0.93
CA LEU A 13 -17.09 -24.90 -0.14
C LEU A 13 -16.58 -24.42 -1.50
N LYS A 14 -16.73 -23.13 -1.83
CA LYS A 14 -16.20 -22.54 -3.07
C LYS A 14 -14.68 -22.53 -3.09
N LEU A 15 -14.03 -22.09 -2.01
CA LEU A 15 -12.57 -22.03 -1.92
C LEU A 15 -11.95 -23.44 -1.84
N ALA A 16 -12.60 -24.39 -1.17
CA ALA A 16 -12.20 -25.80 -1.19
C ALA A 16 -12.33 -26.40 -2.61
N GLY A 17 -13.40 -26.08 -3.33
CA GLY A 17 -13.60 -26.49 -4.72
C GLY A 17 -12.56 -25.88 -5.67
N MET A 18 -12.22 -24.59 -5.50
CA MET A 18 -11.13 -23.95 -6.22
C MET A 18 -9.79 -24.63 -5.93
N THR A 19 -9.50 -24.91 -4.66
CA THR A 19 -8.27 -25.56 -4.21
C THR A 19 -8.10 -26.95 -4.84
N ALA A 20 -9.16 -27.76 -4.80
CA ALA A 20 -9.16 -29.07 -5.44
C ALA A 20 -8.96 -28.97 -6.96
N SER A 21 -9.61 -27.99 -7.62
CA SER A 21 -9.46 -27.74 -9.05
C SER A 21 -8.03 -27.34 -9.44
N ILE A 22 -7.40 -26.45 -8.68
CA ILE A 22 -6.01 -26.01 -8.89
C ILE A 22 -5.03 -27.18 -8.70
N ALA A 23 -5.22 -27.99 -7.65
CA ALA A 23 -4.39 -29.17 -7.41
C ALA A 23 -4.49 -30.18 -8.56
N THR A 24 -5.71 -30.47 -9.04
CA THR A 24 -5.93 -31.38 -10.17
C THR A 24 -5.30 -30.85 -11.47
N LYS A 25 -5.44 -29.55 -11.76
CA LYS A 25 -4.81 -28.92 -12.94
C LYS A 25 -3.29 -28.95 -12.86
N SER A 26 -2.72 -28.75 -11.68
CA SER A 26 -1.27 -28.79 -11.47
C SER A 26 -0.71 -30.19 -11.69
N VAL A 27 -1.36 -31.22 -11.14
CA VAL A 27 -0.99 -32.64 -11.35
C VAL A 27 -1.15 -33.03 -12.83
N ALA A 28 -2.25 -32.66 -13.47
CA ALA A 28 -2.48 -32.94 -14.89
C ALA A 28 -1.44 -32.27 -15.79
N ASN A 29 -1.06 -31.01 -15.50
CA ASN A 29 -0.04 -30.30 -16.26
C ASN A 29 1.36 -30.89 -16.04
N SER A 30 1.68 -31.33 -14.82
CA SER A 30 2.91 -32.06 -14.54
C SER A 30 3.00 -33.36 -15.33
N ILE A 31 1.92 -34.17 -15.37
CA ILE A 31 1.88 -35.45 -16.11
C ILE A 31 1.98 -35.21 -17.63
N ARG A 32 1.26 -34.21 -18.15
CA ARG A 32 1.21 -33.91 -19.58
C ARG A 32 2.55 -33.42 -20.15
N ASN A 33 3.38 -32.79 -19.33
CA ASN A 33 4.64 -32.18 -19.76
C ASN A 33 5.90 -32.94 -19.31
N LEU A 34 5.77 -34.19 -18.85
CA LEU A 34 6.91 -35.02 -18.43
C LEU A 34 7.93 -35.24 -19.56
N ASN A 35 7.46 -35.30 -20.81
CA ASN A 35 8.27 -35.55 -22.00
C ASN A 35 8.44 -34.31 -22.90
N ALA A 36 8.09 -33.12 -22.41
CA ALA A 36 8.15 -31.88 -23.18
C ALA A 36 9.51 -31.17 -23.05
N ASP A 37 9.90 -30.43 -24.08
CA ASP A 37 11.13 -29.63 -24.08
C ASP A 37 10.99 -28.39 -23.18
N GLU A 38 12.10 -27.77 -22.75
CA GLU A 38 12.10 -26.68 -21.76
C GLU A 38 11.25 -25.46 -22.18
N GLU A 39 11.21 -25.14 -23.46
CA GLU A 39 10.37 -24.06 -23.99
C GLU A 39 8.87 -24.38 -23.87
N GLN A 40 8.50 -25.63 -24.13
CA GLN A 40 7.13 -26.12 -23.97
C GLN A 40 6.73 -26.24 -22.50
N LYS A 41 7.65 -26.66 -21.62
CA LYS A 41 7.43 -26.66 -20.16
C LYS A 41 7.21 -25.24 -19.63
N ASN A 42 8.01 -24.26 -20.09
CA ASN A 42 7.84 -22.87 -19.69
C ASN A 42 6.51 -22.28 -20.19
N ALA A 43 6.13 -22.54 -21.45
CA ALA A 43 4.85 -22.12 -22.00
C ALA A 43 3.67 -22.76 -21.24
N ALA A 44 3.72 -24.06 -20.98
CA ALA A 44 2.67 -24.77 -20.25
C ALA A 44 2.58 -24.37 -18.77
N ARG A 45 3.70 -23.97 -18.16
CA ARG A 45 3.75 -23.42 -16.81
C ARG A 45 3.16 -22.00 -16.76
N SER A 46 3.48 -21.16 -17.75
CA SER A 46 2.89 -19.82 -17.92
C SER A 46 1.38 -19.91 -18.09
N GLN A 47 0.90 -20.82 -18.95
CA GLN A 47 -0.53 -21.05 -19.17
C GLN A 47 -1.23 -21.55 -17.89
N LEU A 48 -0.61 -22.48 -17.16
CA LEU A 48 -1.14 -22.94 -15.87
C LEU A 48 -1.26 -21.79 -14.86
N PHE A 49 -0.25 -20.92 -14.75
CA PHE A 49 -0.31 -19.77 -13.85
C PHE A 49 -1.35 -18.74 -14.28
N GLN A 50 -1.56 -18.55 -15.59
CA GLN A 50 -2.64 -17.72 -16.12
C GLN A 50 -4.02 -18.28 -15.74
N ASP A 51 -4.23 -19.57 -15.94
CA ASP A 51 -5.51 -20.24 -15.64
C ASP A 51 -5.80 -20.22 -14.14
N ILE A 52 -4.77 -20.45 -13.30
CA ILE A 52 -4.88 -20.35 -11.85
C ILE A 52 -5.17 -18.90 -11.42
N GLY A 53 -4.44 -17.93 -11.98
CA GLY A 53 -4.65 -16.51 -11.69
C GLY A 53 -6.08 -16.07 -11.99
N LEU A 54 -6.62 -16.43 -13.16
CA LEU A 54 -8.01 -16.12 -13.53
C LEU A 54 -9.00 -16.79 -12.57
N GLN A 55 -8.79 -18.05 -12.22
CA GLN A 55 -9.67 -18.78 -11.32
C GLN A 55 -9.66 -18.22 -9.88
N ILE A 56 -8.50 -17.73 -9.42
CA ILE A 56 -8.36 -17.00 -8.16
C ILE A 56 -9.06 -15.65 -8.24
N ALA A 57 -8.85 -14.87 -9.30
CA ALA A 57 -9.53 -13.58 -9.45
C ALA A 57 -11.05 -13.73 -9.50
N ASP A 58 -11.57 -14.75 -10.18
CA ASP A 58 -13.01 -15.01 -10.23
C ASP A 58 -13.54 -15.45 -8.86
N THR A 59 -12.85 -16.37 -8.18
CA THR A 59 -13.28 -16.86 -6.87
C THR A 59 -13.20 -15.77 -5.80
N LEU A 60 -12.11 -15.00 -5.76
CA LEU A 60 -11.92 -13.89 -4.83
C LEU A 60 -12.80 -12.68 -5.19
N GLY A 61 -13.07 -12.43 -6.48
CA GLY A 61 -13.90 -11.32 -6.95
C GLY A 61 -15.39 -11.51 -6.65
N GLU A 62 -15.84 -12.75 -6.52
CA GLU A 62 -17.17 -13.09 -6.01
C GLU A 62 -17.29 -12.96 -4.47
N MET A 63 -16.17 -12.83 -3.76
CA MET A 63 -16.10 -12.72 -2.30
C MET A 63 -15.92 -11.25 -1.91
N LYS A 64 -17.02 -10.58 -1.54
CA LYS A 64 -17.00 -9.16 -1.12
C LYS A 64 -16.35 -8.97 0.26
N GLY A 65 -15.79 -7.78 0.51
CA GLY A 65 -15.31 -7.33 1.83
C GLY A 65 -13.87 -7.75 2.12
N ALA A 66 -13.66 -8.52 3.19
CA ALA A 66 -12.39 -9.07 3.64
C ALA A 66 -11.43 -9.54 2.53
N VAL A 67 -11.93 -10.33 1.60
CA VAL A 67 -11.15 -10.92 0.49
C VAL A 67 -10.73 -9.87 -0.54
N MET A 68 -11.55 -8.85 -0.77
CA MET A 68 -11.16 -7.72 -1.61
C MET A 68 -10.01 -6.95 -0.95
N LYS A 69 -10.02 -6.79 0.37
CA LYS A 69 -8.89 -6.20 1.11
C LYS A 69 -7.66 -7.10 1.08
N VAL A 70 -7.81 -8.42 1.19
CA VAL A 70 -6.70 -9.36 0.96
C VAL A 70 -6.17 -9.21 -0.47
N GLY A 71 -7.03 -9.03 -1.46
CA GLY A 71 -6.63 -8.73 -2.84
C GLY A 71 -5.92 -7.39 -2.97
N GLN A 72 -6.40 -6.34 -2.29
CA GLN A 72 -5.76 -5.02 -2.25
C GLN A 72 -4.39 -5.11 -1.58
N ILE A 73 -4.29 -5.71 -0.40
CA ILE A 73 -3.05 -5.89 0.36
C ILE A 73 -2.11 -6.81 -0.42
N ALA A 74 -2.57 -7.95 -0.95
CA ALA A 74 -1.75 -8.81 -1.80
C ALA A 74 -1.30 -8.11 -3.09
N SER A 75 -2.12 -7.22 -3.67
CA SER A 75 -1.68 -6.37 -4.79
C SER A 75 -0.56 -5.43 -4.38
N GLN A 76 -0.42 -5.14 -3.07
CA GLN A 76 0.73 -4.42 -2.56
C GLN A 76 2.05 -5.18 -2.66
N TYR A 77 1.96 -6.52 -2.67
CA TYR A 77 3.07 -7.47 -2.84
C TYR A 77 3.11 -8.04 -4.27
N LYS A 78 2.50 -7.36 -5.27
CA LYS A 78 2.41 -7.85 -6.66
C LYS A 78 3.75 -8.24 -7.27
N ASP A 79 4.83 -7.56 -6.90
CA ASP A 79 6.17 -7.78 -7.45
C ASP A 79 6.81 -9.09 -6.96
N ILE A 80 6.18 -9.73 -5.97
CA ILE A 80 6.55 -11.06 -5.46
C ILE A 80 5.76 -12.16 -6.20
N PHE A 81 4.65 -11.81 -6.85
CA PHE A 81 3.81 -12.75 -7.59
C PHE A 81 4.18 -12.78 -9.08
N PRO A 82 4.01 -13.93 -9.78
CA PRO A 82 4.11 -14.00 -11.22
C PRO A 82 3.18 -12.98 -11.89
N PRO A 83 3.57 -12.40 -13.04
CA PRO A 83 2.82 -11.34 -13.71
C PRO A 83 1.33 -11.67 -13.92
N GLU A 84 1.01 -12.93 -14.20
CA GLU A 84 -0.35 -13.41 -14.44
C GLU A 84 -1.20 -13.40 -13.17
N VAL A 85 -0.60 -13.79 -12.04
CA VAL A 85 -1.23 -13.77 -10.71
C VAL A 85 -1.36 -12.33 -10.22
N ALA A 86 -0.33 -11.51 -10.40
CA ALA A 86 -0.37 -10.08 -10.10
C ALA A 86 -1.50 -9.36 -10.86
N LYS A 87 -1.66 -9.64 -12.16
CA LYS A 87 -2.72 -9.08 -13.01
C LYS A 87 -4.12 -9.54 -12.57
N ALA A 88 -4.24 -10.77 -12.09
CA ALA A 88 -5.47 -11.30 -11.52
C ALA A 88 -5.84 -10.64 -10.18
N ILE A 89 -4.87 -10.53 -9.26
CA ILE A 89 -5.05 -9.89 -7.95
C ILE A 89 -5.38 -8.39 -8.12
N ALA A 90 -4.76 -7.71 -9.09
CA ALA A 90 -5.07 -6.30 -9.39
C ALA A 90 -6.55 -6.07 -9.78
N LYS A 91 -7.23 -7.06 -10.38
CA LYS A 91 -8.67 -6.95 -10.69
C LYS A 91 -9.56 -6.91 -9.44
N LEU A 92 -9.05 -7.39 -8.30
CA LEU A 92 -9.75 -7.39 -7.00
C LEU A 92 -9.76 -6.02 -6.32
N GLN A 93 -9.01 -5.04 -6.86
CA GLN A 93 -8.94 -3.68 -6.33
C GLN A 93 -10.24 -2.87 -6.51
N ARG A 94 -11.24 -3.38 -7.25
CA ARG A 94 -12.50 -2.65 -7.48
C ARG A 94 -13.14 -2.25 -6.15
N GLN A 95 -13.67 -1.03 -6.05
CA GLN A 95 -14.35 -0.58 -4.84
C GLN A 95 -15.62 -1.42 -4.57
N ALA A 96 -15.85 -1.77 -3.31
CA ALA A 96 -17.11 -2.39 -2.92
C ALA A 96 -18.24 -1.37 -3.08
N PRO A 97 -19.42 -1.76 -3.61
CA PRO A 97 -20.55 -0.84 -3.69
C PRO A 97 -21.00 -0.43 -2.30
N ALA A 98 -21.47 0.82 -2.16
CA ALA A 98 -22.01 1.34 -0.92
C ALA A 98 -23.13 0.45 -0.36
N MET A 99 -23.16 0.29 0.95
CA MET A 99 -24.22 -0.44 1.63
C MET A 99 -25.43 0.46 1.90
N PRO A 100 -26.63 -0.13 2.01
CA PRO A 100 -27.83 0.63 2.39
C PRO A 100 -27.62 1.34 3.73
N PHE A 101 -28.06 2.60 3.81
CA PHE A 101 -27.89 3.43 5.00
C PHE A 101 -28.40 2.78 6.29
N ALA A 102 -29.49 2.02 6.24
CA ALA A 102 -30.01 1.31 7.40
C ALA A 102 -28.99 0.37 8.07
N ALA A 103 -28.13 -0.30 7.28
CA ALA A 103 -27.08 -1.16 7.82
C ALA A 103 -25.96 -0.35 8.48
N ILE A 104 -25.65 0.83 7.94
CA ILE A 104 -24.67 1.77 8.49
C ILE A 104 -25.17 2.37 9.78
N GLN A 105 -26.41 2.87 9.80
CA GLN A 105 -27.05 3.39 11.00
C GLN A 105 -27.02 2.35 12.11
N GLN A 106 -27.44 1.11 11.84
CA GLN A 106 -27.41 0.04 12.83
C GLN A 106 -25.99 -0.24 13.36
N GLN A 107 -24.98 -0.21 12.49
CA GLN A 107 -23.59 -0.40 12.89
C GLN A 107 -23.11 0.73 13.81
N VAL A 108 -23.41 1.99 13.49
CA VAL A 108 -23.05 3.15 14.32
C VAL A 108 -23.75 3.09 15.68
N GLU A 109 -25.05 2.82 15.69
CA GLU A 109 -25.83 2.74 16.93
C GLU A 109 -25.36 1.58 17.83
N LYS A 110 -24.99 0.44 17.24
CA LYS A 110 -24.42 -0.70 17.94
C LYS A 110 -23.07 -0.38 18.58
N GLU A 111 -22.21 0.29 17.85
CA GLU A 111 -20.83 0.59 18.29
C GLU A 111 -20.78 1.72 19.32
N LEU A 112 -21.65 2.72 19.19
CA LEU A 112 -21.67 3.89 20.06
C LEU A 112 -22.76 3.82 21.16
N GLY A 113 -23.59 2.78 21.14
CA GLY A 113 -24.54 2.45 22.22
C GLY A 113 -25.74 3.38 22.36
N LYS A 114 -26.02 4.23 21.37
CA LYS A 114 -27.11 5.21 21.38
C LYS A 114 -27.77 5.30 20.00
N PRO A 115 -29.04 5.75 19.90
CA PRO A 115 -29.67 6.07 18.62
C PRO A 115 -28.89 7.15 17.85
N LEU A 116 -28.85 7.05 16.51
CA LEU A 116 -28.02 7.92 15.67
C LEU A 116 -28.31 9.41 15.88
N ASN A 117 -29.59 9.76 16.05
CA ASN A 117 -30.07 11.13 16.28
C ASN A 117 -29.76 11.68 17.69
N GLN A 118 -29.30 10.85 18.62
CA GLN A 118 -28.78 11.29 19.92
C GLN A 118 -27.25 11.45 19.90
N ILE A 119 -26.58 10.78 18.96
CA ILE A 119 -25.12 10.86 18.79
C ILE A 119 -24.77 12.10 17.96
N PHE A 120 -25.44 12.29 16.83
CA PHE A 120 -25.18 13.38 15.89
C PHE A 120 -26.42 14.28 15.74
N SER A 121 -26.21 15.58 15.60
CA SER A 121 -27.27 16.54 15.28
C SER A 121 -27.77 16.38 13.84
N SER A 122 -26.88 16.00 12.93
CA SER A 122 -27.22 15.58 11.57
C SER A 122 -26.23 14.52 11.09
N PHE A 123 -26.69 13.63 10.22
CA PHE A 123 -25.89 12.58 9.60
C PHE A 123 -26.39 12.37 8.17
N GLU A 124 -25.52 12.55 7.18
CA GLU A 124 -25.88 12.39 5.77
C GLU A 124 -26.06 10.90 5.43
N ALA A 125 -27.23 10.54 4.90
CA ALA A 125 -27.53 9.15 4.55
C ALA A 125 -26.75 8.67 3.32
N GLU A 126 -26.45 9.58 2.39
CA GLU A 126 -25.60 9.30 1.25
C GLU A 126 -24.13 9.28 1.70
N PRO A 127 -23.33 8.30 1.26
CA PRO A 127 -21.91 8.25 1.59
C PRO A 127 -21.18 9.39 0.89
N PHE A 128 -20.36 10.11 1.66
CA PHE A 128 -19.45 11.13 1.15
C PHE A 128 -18.30 10.51 0.33
N ALA A 129 -17.78 9.38 0.79
CA ALA A 129 -16.74 8.63 0.09
C ALA A 129 -16.85 7.13 0.40
N ALA A 130 -16.41 6.29 -0.54
CA ALA A 130 -16.21 4.86 -0.29
C ALA A 130 -14.83 4.63 0.33
N ALA A 131 -14.76 3.81 1.38
CA ALA A 131 -13.51 3.33 1.97
C ALA A 131 -13.28 1.85 1.61
N SER A 132 -12.09 1.31 1.88
CA SER A 132 -11.73 -0.06 1.47
C SER A 132 -12.62 -1.14 2.09
N ILE A 133 -12.99 -0.99 3.37
CA ILE A 133 -13.82 -1.95 4.13
C ILE A 133 -15.05 -1.28 4.76
N GLY A 134 -15.43 -0.11 4.26
CA GLY A 134 -16.47 0.71 4.86
C GLY A 134 -16.88 1.86 3.97
N GLN A 135 -17.61 2.81 4.55
CA GLN A 135 -18.01 4.04 3.88
C GLN A 135 -17.91 5.21 4.85
N VAL A 136 -17.69 6.39 4.30
CA VAL A 136 -17.50 7.63 5.03
C VAL A 136 -18.73 8.50 4.85
N HIS A 137 -19.27 9.02 5.95
CA HIS A 137 -20.43 9.91 5.96
C HIS A 137 -20.08 11.25 6.57
N ARG A 138 -20.70 12.32 6.07
CA ARG A 138 -20.65 13.62 6.75
C ARG A 138 -21.66 13.64 7.88
N ALA A 139 -21.29 14.25 9.00
CA ALA A 139 -22.16 14.43 10.13
C ALA A 139 -21.84 15.75 10.87
N VAL A 140 -22.72 16.13 11.79
CA VAL A 140 -22.53 17.27 12.68
C VAL A 140 -22.70 16.81 14.12
N LEU A 141 -21.71 17.12 14.96
CA LEU A 141 -21.75 16.82 16.39
C LEU A 141 -22.76 17.73 17.12
N PRO A 142 -23.24 17.36 18.33
CA PRO A 142 -24.14 18.18 19.14
C PRO A 142 -23.65 19.60 19.45
N ASN A 143 -22.34 19.81 19.43
CA ASN A 143 -21.71 21.12 19.63
C ASN A 143 -21.58 21.96 18.34
N GLY A 144 -22.10 21.46 17.21
CA GLY A 144 -22.08 22.14 15.90
C GLY A 144 -20.84 21.86 15.04
N GLN A 145 -19.87 21.08 15.51
CA GLN A 145 -18.67 20.77 14.71
C GLN A 145 -19.00 19.80 13.57
N SER A 146 -18.53 20.14 12.36
CA SER A 146 -18.63 19.25 11.19
C SER A 146 -17.56 18.16 11.24
N VAL A 147 -17.99 16.92 11.02
CA VAL A 147 -17.14 15.73 11.10
C VAL A 147 -17.40 14.80 9.93
N VAL A 148 -16.45 13.89 9.71
CA VAL A 148 -16.64 12.70 8.89
C VAL A 148 -16.63 11.46 9.78
N VAL A 149 -17.49 10.51 9.47
CA VAL A 149 -17.67 9.26 10.21
C VAL A 149 -17.37 8.10 9.27
N LYS A 150 -16.19 7.48 9.41
CA LYS A 150 -15.82 6.24 8.71
C LYS A 150 -16.50 5.09 9.44
N VAL A 151 -17.32 4.31 8.74
CA VAL A 151 -18.04 3.16 9.30
C VAL A 151 -17.64 1.90 8.55
N GLN A 152 -17.07 0.93 9.25
CA GLN A 152 -16.78 -0.37 8.66
C GLN A 152 -18.09 -1.09 8.31
N TYR A 153 -18.06 -1.90 7.25
CA TYR A 153 -19.19 -2.75 6.92
C TYR A 153 -19.45 -3.79 8.03
N PRO A 154 -20.70 -3.97 8.48
CA PRO A 154 -21.08 -5.07 9.36
C PRO A 154 -20.47 -6.42 8.96
N GLU A 155 -20.05 -7.20 9.96
CA GLU A 155 -19.54 -8.58 9.82
C GLU A 155 -18.26 -8.74 8.98
N VAL A 156 -17.52 -7.65 8.70
CA VAL A 156 -16.25 -7.74 7.96
C VAL A 156 -15.17 -8.54 8.71
N ASP A 157 -15.16 -8.47 10.04
CA ASP A 157 -14.17 -9.14 10.90
C ASP A 157 -14.28 -10.68 10.83
N ASP A 158 -15.50 -11.19 10.92
CA ASP A 158 -15.79 -12.64 10.98
C ASP A 158 -15.44 -13.35 9.66
N ALA A 159 -15.39 -12.61 8.56
CA ALA A 159 -14.97 -13.10 7.25
C ALA A 159 -13.44 -13.13 7.10
N CYS A 160 -12.73 -12.11 7.62
CA CYS A 160 -11.31 -11.88 7.35
C CYS A 160 -10.38 -13.01 7.80
N GLU A 161 -10.52 -13.52 9.02
CA GLU A 161 -9.53 -14.47 9.56
C GLU A 161 -9.60 -15.85 8.88
N SER A 162 -10.81 -16.33 8.60
CA SER A 162 -11.03 -17.58 7.85
C SER A 162 -10.59 -17.43 6.40
N ASP A 163 -10.88 -16.29 5.77
CA ASP A 163 -10.55 -16.04 4.38
C ASP A 163 -9.02 -15.90 4.18
N LEU A 164 -8.30 -15.29 5.14
CA LEU A 164 -6.83 -15.22 5.17
C LEU A 164 -6.17 -16.60 5.21
N LYS A 165 -6.66 -17.51 6.06
CA LYS A 165 -6.15 -18.89 6.15
C LYS A 165 -6.30 -19.63 4.82
N GLN A 166 -7.37 -19.34 4.08
CA GLN A 166 -7.66 -19.95 2.79
C GLN A 166 -6.83 -19.34 1.65
N VAL A 167 -6.60 -18.02 1.66
CA VAL A 167 -5.65 -17.36 0.74
C VAL A 167 -4.23 -17.88 0.96
N ARG A 168 -3.81 -18.06 2.22
CA ARG A 168 -2.52 -18.71 2.54
C ARG A 168 -2.40 -20.11 1.96
N LEU A 169 -3.46 -20.92 2.06
CA LEU A 169 -3.50 -22.25 1.49
C LEU A 169 -3.41 -22.23 -0.05
N ALA A 170 -4.17 -21.35 -0.70
CA ALA A 170 -4.16 -21.21 -2.16
C ALA A 170 -2.77 -20.78 -2.68
N LEU A 171 -2.15 -19.79 -2.03
CA LEU A 171 -0.81 -19.31 -2.37
C LEU A 171 0.29 -20.38 -2.15
N ARG A 172 0.18 -21.19 -1.08
CA ARG A 172 1.11 -22.33 -0.85
C ARG A 172 0.97 -23.42 -1.90
N LEU A 173 -0.26 -23.79 -2.24
CA LEU A 173 -0.55 -24.87 -3.19
C LEU A 173 -0.20 -24.52 -4.64
N MET A 174 -0.12 -23.23 -4.94
CA MET A 174 0.29 -22.74 -6.26
C MET A 174 1.76 -23.04 -6.62
N GLY A 175 2.64 -23.39 -5.67
CA GLY A 175 4.07 -23.63 -5.97
C GLY A 175 4.76 -22.42 -6.64
N VAL A 176 4.14 -21.25 -6.54
CA VAL A 176 4.44 -20.02 -7.28
C VAL A 176 5.64 -19.30 -6.67
N LEU A 177 5.82 -19.42 -5.36
CA LEU A 177 6.94 -18.82 -4.67
C LEU A 177 8.09 -19.83 -4.70
N LYS A 178 9.05 -19.65 -5.62
CA LYS A 178 10.42 -20.20 -5.49
C LYS A 178 11.19 -19.50 -4.35
N ILE A 179 10.48 -19.17 -3.27
CA ILE A 179 10.97 -18.40 -2.15
C ILE A 179 11.00 -19.35 -0.97
N ASP A 180 12.06 -19.28 -0.16
CA ASP A 180 12.19 -20.11 1.04
C ASP A 180 10.96 -19.96 1.95
N LYS A 181 10.57 -21.07 2.59
CA LYS A 181 9.38 -21.18 3.44
C LYS A 181 9.33 -20.10 4.52
N LYS A 182 10.50 -19.73 5.07
CA LYS A 182 10.62 -18.68 6.09
C LYS A 182 10.13 -17.32 5.59
N LEU A 183 10.53 -16.93 4.37
CA LEU A 183 10.13 -15.66 3.78
C LEU A 183 8.66 -15.66 3.35
N GLN A 184 8.12 -16.81 2.92
CA GLN A 184 6.68 -16.94 2.71
C GLN A 184 5.91 -16.69 4.01
N ASP A 185 6.30 -17.34 5.11
CA ASP A 185 5.65 -17.19 6.41
C ASP A 185 5.75 -15.75 6.96
N GLN A 186 6.88 -15.06 6.73
CA GLN A 186 7.04 -13.63 7.05
C GLN A 186 6.06 -12.75 6.27
N LEU A 187 6.01 -12.88 4.94
CA LEU A 187 5.08 -12.11 4.09
C LEU A 187 3.61 -12.36 4.50
N PHE A 188 3.25 -13.60 4.82
CA PHE A 188 1.91 -13.89 5.33
C PHE A 188 1.60 -13.21 6.64
N LYS A 189 2.58 -13.18 7.55
CA LYS A 189 2.44 -12.49 8.82
C LYS A 189 2.22 -10.99 8.59
N GLU A 190 2.95 -10.38 7.65
CA GLU A 190 2.75 -8.97 7.30
C GLU A 190 1.35 -8.68 6.74
N ILE A 191 0.86 -9.52 5.82
CA ILE A 191 -0.49 -9.38 5.27
C ILE A 191 -1.53 -9.50 6.39
N GLN A 192 -1.35 -10.46 7.31
CA GLN A 192 -2.24 -10.65 8.45
C GLN A 192 -2.23 -9.46 9.42
N ASP A 193 -1.05 -8.92 9.72
CA ASP A 193 -0.89 -7.78 10.61
C ASP A 193 -1.49 -6.51 9.99
N SER A 194 -1.28 -6.30 8.68
CA SER A 194 -1.89 -5.19 7.93
C SER A 194 -3.43 -5.29 7.91
N LEU A 195 -3.99 -6.48 7.70
CA LEU A 195 -5.44 -6.69 7.77
C LEU A 195 -5.99 -6.43 9.18
N SER A 196 -5.27 -6.88 10.20
CA SER A 196 -5.68 -6.70 11.59
C SER A 196 -5.67 -5.22 12.00
N ALA A 197 -4.71 -4.44 11.49
CA ALA A 197 -4.65 -2.99 11.67
C ALA A 197 -5.84 -2.28 11.01
N GLU A 198 -6.16 -2.66 9.78
CA GLU A 198 -7.29 -2.10 9.01
C GLU A 198 -8.67 -2.37 9.62
N LEU A 199 -8.85 -3.52 10.27
CA LEU A 199 -10.11 -3.89 10.93
C LEU A 199 -10.28 -3.24 12.31
N ASN A 200 -9.26 -2.56 12.84
CA ASN A 200 -9.36 -1.89 14.13
C ASN A 200 -9.08 -0.39 13.99
N TYR A 201 -10.16 0.40 13.89
CA TYR A 201 -10.06 1.85 13.80
C TYR A 201 -9.51 2.54 15.06
N GLU A 202 -9.42 1.84 16.20
CA GLU A 202 -8.69 2.38 17.36
C GLU A 202 -7.19 2.52 17.07
N ILE A 203 -6.62 1.63 16.25
CA ILE A 203 -5.21 1.70 15.83
C ILE A 203 -5.00 2.90 14.91
N GLU A 204 -5.88 3.09 13.94
CA GLU A 204 -5.84 4.26 13.04
C GLU A 204 -6.02 5.57 13.84
N ALA A 205 -6.96 5.63 14.77
CA ALA A 205 -7.17 6.76 15.67
C ALA A 205 -5.90 7.12 16.46
N GLN A 206 -5.23 6.14 17.05
CA GLN A 206 -3.97 6.35 17.76
C GLN A 206 -2.86 6.84 16.84
N ASN A 207 -2.79 6.32 15.62
CA ASN A 207 -1.81 6.79 14.63
C ASN A 207 -2.09 8.26 14.28
N LEU A 208 -3.31 8.61 13.89
CA LEU A 208 -3.70 9.99 13.58
C LEU A 208 -3.29 10.98 14.67
N GLU A 209 -3.52 10.66 15.95
CA GLU A 209 -3.11 11.51 17.07
C GLU A 209 -1.59 11.68 17.17
N VAL A 210 -0.83 10.60 16.98
CA VAL A 210 0.64 10.65 17.02
C VAL A 210 1.19 11.49 15.88
N PHE A 211 0.75 11.23 14.64
CA PHE A 211 1.24 11.96 13.47
C PHE A 211 0.81 13.43 13.48
N LYS A 212 -0.43 13.73 13.92
CA LYS A 212 -0.90 15.10 14.15
C LYS A 212 -0.01 15.85 15.12
N THR A 213 0.23 15.28 16.31
CA THR A 213 1.08 15.90 17.33
C THR A 213 2.53 16.10 16.86
N PHE A 214 3.02 15.19 16.02
CA PHE A 214 4.36 15.28 15.45
C PHE A 214 4.47 16.42 14.44
N HIS A 215 3.56 16.46 13.45
CA HIS A 215 3.60 17.43 12.36
C HIS A 215 3.19 18.85 12.78
N GLU A 216 2.25 19.01 13.72
CA GLU A 216 1.84 20.34 14.23
C GLU A 216 3.00 21.16 14.82
N LYS A 217 4.09 20.51 15.23
CA LYS A 217 5.29 21.18 15.76
C LYS A 217 6.31 21.54 14.68
N LEU A 218 6.16 20.99 13.48
CA LEU A 218 7.15 21.05 12.40
C LEU A 218 6.66 21.90 11.22
N ASP A 219 5.41 21.73 10.81
CA ASP A 219 4.80 22.42 9.67
C ASP A 219 3.28 22.50 9.88
N ASP A 220 2.75 23.71 10.07
CA ASP A 220 1.31 23.97 10.27
C ASP A 220 0.49 23.80 8.98
N GLN A 221 1.15 23.68 7.82
CA GLN A 221 0.54 23.37 6.54
C GLN A 221 0.43 21.85 6.27
N VAL A 222 0.87 21.00 7.20
CA VAL A 222 0.56 19.56 7.20
C VAL A 222 -0.64 19.30 8.11
N ILE A 223 -1.80 19.17 7.48
CA ILE A 223 -3.08 19.08 8.17
C ILE A 223 -3.47 17.62 8.34
N ILE A 224 -3.68 17.22 9.59
CA ILE A 224 -4.15 15.88 9.95
C ILE A 224 -5.46 16.03 10.73
N PRO A 225 -6.54 15.33 10.32
CA PRO A 225 -7.83 15.41 10.98
C PRO A 225 -7.76 15.09 12.48
N THR A 226 -8.57 15.81 13.26
CA THR A 226 -8.69 15.59 14.70
C THR A 226 -9.60 14.40 14.96
N VAL A 227 -9.15 13.47 15.81
CA VAL A 227 -9.94 12.31 16.23
C VAL A 227 -10.93 12.68 17.34
N TYR A 228 -12.20 12.36 17.14
CA TYR A 228 -13.23 12.48 18.17
C TYR A 228 -13.42 11.13 18.87
N LYS A 229 -12.61 10.89 19.91
CA LYS A 229 -12.56 9.62 20.66
C LYS A 229 -13.92 9.16 21.18
N GLU A 230 -14.72 10.07 21.73
CA GLU A 230 -16.04 9.76 22.28
C GLU A 230 -17.07 9.33 21.21
N TYR A 231 -16.76 9.61 19.95
CA TYR A 231 -17.57 9.27 18.78
C TYR A 231 -16.89 8.19 17.93
N SER A 232 -15.91 7.49 18.49
CA SER A 232 -15.12 6.46 17.81
C SER A 232 -15.10 5.17 18.62
N SER A 233 -14.92 4.06 17.91
CA SER A 233 -14.84 2.71 18.43
C SER A 233 -13.93 1.87 17.52
N ARG A 234 -13.87 0.57 17.77
CA ARG A 234 -13.20 -0.39 16.88
C ARG A 234 -13.66 -0.33 15.42
N ARG A 235 -14.93 -0.02 15.15
CA ARG A 235 -15.54 -0.09 13.80
C ARG A 235 -16.11 1.24 13.30
N VAL A 236 -16.08 2.28 14.11
CA VAL A 236 -16.51 3.64 13.76
C VAL A 236 -15.38 4.60 14.09
N LEU A 237 -14.95 5.42 13.14
CA LEU A 237 -13.93 6.44 13.35
C LEU A 237 -14.48 7.80 12.95
N THR A 238 -14.57 8.71 13.93
CA THR A 238 -15.06 10.07 13.71
C THR A 238 -13.90 11.05 13.71
N LEU A 239 -13.75 11.80 12.61
CA LEU A 239 -12.65 12.74 12.37
C LEU A 239 -13.19 14.14 12.05
N SER A 240 -12.38 15.18 12.26
CA SER A 240 -12.73 16.53 11.76
C SER A 240 -12.87 16.52 10.25
N LEU A 241 -13.86 17.26 9.75
CA LEU A 241 -14.03 17.44 8.32
C LEU A 241 -13.00 18.46 7.82
N GLU A 242 -11.94 17.98 7.19
CA GLU A 242 -10.97 18.83 6.49
C GLU A 242 -11.34 18.93 5.01
N GLN A 243 -11.39 20.15 4.47
CA GLN A 243 -11.68 20.40 3.06
C GLN A 243 -10.39 20.65 2.28
N GLY A 244 -10.29 20.04 1.10
CA GLY A 244 -9.23 20.27 0.14
C GLY A 244 -9.57 19.65 -1.22
N GLU A 245 -8.75 19.97 -2.20
CA GLU A 245 -8.89 19.55 -3.59
C GLU A 245 -8.11 18.27 -3.88
N SER A 246 -8.54 17.52 -4.91
CA SER A 246 -7.86 16.29 -5.32
C SER A 246 -6.51 16.57 -6.00
N ILE A 247 -5.69 15.54 -6.17
CA ILE A 247 -4.40 15.67 -6.86
C ILE A 247 -4.57 16.14 -8.31
N GLU A 248 -5.66 15.74 -8.97
CA GLU A 248 -5.98 16.14 -10.34
C GLU A 248 -6.24 17.63 -10.43
N THR A 249 -7.05 18.19 -9.52
CA THR A 249 -7.27 19.64 -9.44
C THR A 249 -5.97 20.34 -9.09
N ALA A 250 -5.24 19.87 -8.07
CA ALA A 250 -3.97 20.47 -7.64
C ALA A 250 -2.92 20.50 -8.77
N SER A 251 -2.94 19.51 -9.67
CA SER A 251 -2.05 19.45 -10.83
C SER A 251 -2.24 20.62 -11.82
N THR A 252 -3.37 21.34 -11.74
CA THR A 252 -3.70 22.48 -12.60
C THR A 252 -3.27 23.83 -12.02
N TRP A 253 -2.87 23.86 -10.75
CA TRP A 253 -2.41 25.07 -10.08
C TRP A 253 -1.05 25.56 -10.59
N SER A 254 -0.63 26.72 -10.06
CA SER A 254 0.68 27.31 -10.38
C SER A 254 1.83 26.34 -10.08
N VAL A 255 2.88 26.37 -10.90
CA VAL A 255 4.08 25.53 -10.69
C VAL A 255 4.66 25.74 -9.29
N GLU A 256 4.67 26.99 -8.81
CA GLU A 256 5.11 27.35 -7.46
C GLU A 256 4.33 26.59 -6.38
N THR A 257 3.00 26.63 -6.42
CA THR A 257 2.14 25.91 -5.48
C THR A 257 2.37 24.39 -5.55
N ARG A 258 2.45 23.83 -6.76
CA ARG A 258 2.68 22.39 -6.96
C ARG A 258 4.05 21.96 -6.41
N ASN A 259 5.08 22.78 -6.60
CA ASN A 259 6.40 22.54 -6.04
C ASN A 259 6.36 22.59 -4.51
N GLN A 260 5.71 23.58 -3.91
CA GLN A 260 5.55 23.66 -2.44
C GLN A 260 4.85 22.41 -1.87
N ILE A 261 3.77 21.96 -2.50
CA ILE A 261 3.07 20.72 -2.13
C ILE A 261 3.98 19.51 -2.27
N GLY A 262 4.69 19.38 -3.39
CA GLY A 262 5.61 18.28 -3.64
C GLY A 262 6.73 18.19 -2.60
N ARG A 263 7.37 19.33 -2.31
CA ARG A 263 8.38 19.45 -1.24
C ARG A 263 7.81 19.04 0.11
N ARG A 264 6.59 19.50 0.44
CA ARG A 264 5.93 19.18 1.72
C ARG A 264 5.62 17.70 1.85
N LEU A 265 5.14 17.04 0.80
CA LEU A 265 4.91 15.59 0.80
C LEU A 265 6.20 14.80 1.07
N ILE A 266 7.31 15.16 0.40
CA ILE A 266 8.59 14.48 0.59
C ILE A 266 9.19 14.78 1.96
N ARG A 267 9.08 16.02 2.44
CA ARG A 267 9.52 16.40 3.79
C ARG A 267 8.76 15.61 4.85
N ALA A 268 7.43 15.57 4.77
CA ALA A 268 6.61 14.82 5.71
C ALA A 268 7.00 13.34 5.73
N LEU A 269 7.11 12.69 4.56
CA LEU A 269 7.55 11.29 4.45
C LEU A 269 8.93 11.06 5.08
N GLY A 270 9.90 11.93 4.77
CA GLY A 270 11.25 11.83 5.31
C GLY A 270 11.30 12.03 6.83
N GLN A 271 10.55 13.01 7.34
CA GLN A 271 10.44 13.28 8.78
C GLN A 271 9.84 12.08 9.53
N GLU A 272 8.77 11.51 8.98
CA GLU A 272 8.15 10.30 9.48
C GLU A 272 9.11 9.10 9.50
N MET A 273 9.79 8.84 8.39
CA MET A 273 10.71 7.72 8.26
C MET A 273 11.96 7.85 9.15
N PHE A 274 12.65 8.99 9.08
CA PHE A 274 13.99 9.13 9.67
C PHE A 274 13.99 9.67 11.10
N PHE A 275 12.94 10.38 11.53
CA PHE A 275 12.89 11.03 12.85
C PHE A 275 11.81 10.43 13.74
N LEU A 276 10.58 10.28 13.24
CA LEU A 276 9.51 9.60 13.98
C LEU A 276 9.71 8.09 14.01
N LYS A 277 10.44 7.54 13.03
CA LYS A 277 10.67 6.09 12.84
C LYS A 277 9.37 5.32 12.61
N ARG A 278 8.31 6.04 12.25
CA ARG A 278 6.98 5.54 11.93
C ARG A 278 6.50 6.32 10.75
N PHE A 279 6.11 5.63 9.68
CA PHE A 279 5.73 6.30 8.44
C PHE A 279 4.45 5.72 7.86
N HIS A 280 3.70 6.60 7.19
CA HIS A 280 2.52 6.22 6.45
C HIS A 280 2.91 5.47 5.17
N CYS A 281 2.38 4.26 5.00
CA CYS A 281 2.80 3.35 3.94
C CYS A 281 1.86 3.31 2.73
N ASP A 282 0.74 4.04 2.74
CA ASP A 282 -0.22 4.07 1.64
C ASP A 282 -0.19 5.40 0.87
N PRO A 283 0.67 5.52 -0.17
CA PRO A 283 0.83 6.76 -0.93
C PRO A 283 -0.31 7.02 -1.91
N HIS A 284 -1.44 6.31 -1.83
CA HIS A 284 -2.55 6.47 -2.76
C HIS A 284 -3.07 7.93 -2.74
N PRO A 285 -3.23 8.60 -3.90
CA PRO A 285 -3.63 10.01 -3.96
C PRO A 285 -4.93 10.33 -3.21
N GLY A 286 -5.88 9.40 -3.17
CA GLY A 286 -7.14 9.56 -2.44
C GLY A 286 -7.00 9.67 -0.91
N ASN A 287 -5.84 9.37 -0.34
CA ASN A 287 -5.55 9.59 1.08
C ASN A 287 -5.08 11.04 1.36
N PHE A 288 -4.92 11.85 0.31
CA PHE A 288 -4.43 13.21 0.38
C PHE A 288 -5.42 14.19 -0.24
N ALA A 289 -5.43 15.41 0.27
CA ALA A 289 -6.02 16.55 -0.41
C ALA A 289 -5.11 17.77 -0.27
N PHE A 290 -5.35 18.77 -1.08
CA PHE A 290 -4.45 19.92 -1.22
C PHE A 290 -5.22 21.23 -1.12
N ARG A 291 -4.54 22.31 -0.77
CA ARG A 291 -5.09 23.67 -0.80
C ARG A 291 -4.20 24.59 -1.61
N GLU A 292 -4.77 25.64 -2.20
CA GLU A 292 -4.03 26.61 -3.04
C GLU A 292 -2.95 27.38 -2.26
N ASP A 293 -3.03 27.44 -0.94
CA ASP A 293 -2.01 27.99 -0.04
C ASP A 293 -0.79 27.06 0.16
N GLY A 294 -0.76 25.91 -0.52
CA GLY A 294 0.29 24.91 -0.45
C GLY A 294 0.05 23.82 0.60
N SER A 295 -0.98 23.93 1.44
CA SER A 295 -1.24 22.95 2.49
C SER A 295 -1.54 21.56 1.94
N ILE A 296 -1.10 20.53 2.67
CA ILE A 296 -1.45 19.15 2.42
C ILE A 296 -2.33 18.63 3.56
N ILE A 297 -3.35 17.87 3.21
CA ILE A 297 -4.20 17.16 4.17
C ILE A 297 -3.92 15.68 4.02
N ILE A 298 -3.62 14.99 5.11
CA ILE A 298 -3.39 13.54 5.14
C ILE A 298 -4.55 12.91 5.94
N TYR A 299 -5.48 12.26 5.25
CA TYR A 299 -6.73 11.78 5.86
C TYR A 299 -6.61 10.46 6.61
N ASP A 300 -5.66 9.60 6.23
CA ASP A 300 -5.62 8.21 6.64
C ASP A 300 -4.23 7.84 7.17
N TYR A 301 -4.21 7.13 8.31
CA TYR A 301 -3.01 6.51 8.90
C TYR A 301 -3.29 5.05 9.32
N GLY A 302 -4.13 4.35 8.57
CA GLY A 302 -4.48 2.95 8.76
C GLY A 302 -3.34 2.00 8.38
N SER A 303 -2.43 2.43 7.49
CA SER A 303 -1.24 1.68 7.11
C SER A 303 0.03 2.38 7.60
N VAL A 304 0.48 2.04 8.80
CA VAL A 304 1.70 2.60 9.41
C VAL A 304 2.68 1.48 9.73
N LYS A 305 3.94 1.66 9.33
CA LYS A 305 5.05 0.79 9.76
C LYS A 305 5.98 1.53 10.70
N THR A 306 6.54 0.78 11.64
CA THR A 306 7.61 1.24 12.52
C THR A 306 8.92 0.64 12.04
N LEU A 307 9.94 1.48 11.84
CA LEU A 307 11.27 1.06 11.42
C LEU A 307 12.18 0.94 12.65
N SER A 308 12.99 -0.12 12.69
CA SER A 308 14.01 -0.24 13.74
C SER A 308 15.10 0.84 13.53
N PRO A 309 15.76 1.31 14.62
CA PRO A 309 16.88 2.23 14.49
C PRO A 309 18.00 1.69 13.58
N GLU A 310 18.22 0.38 13.61
CA GLU A 310 19.18 -0.32 12.78
C GLU A 310 18.83 -0.20 11.29
N ILE A 311 17.59 -0.50 10.89
CA ILE A 311 17.14 -0.38 9.49
C ILE A 311 17.29 1.08 9.00
N ILE A 312 16.96 2.06 9.84
CA ILE A 312 17.12 3.48 9.50
C ILE A 312 18.60 3.83 9.27
N GLN A 313 19.50 3.35 10.12
CA GLN A 313 20.94 3.58 9.96
C GLN A 313 21.46 2.95 8.66
N HIS A 314 21.05 1.71 8.34
CA HIS A 314 21.41 1.06 7.10
C HIS A 314 20.89 1.82 5.86
N PHE A 315 19.64 2.32 5.89
CA PHE A 315 19.12 3.14 4.79
C PHE A 315 19.90 4.44 4.61
N LYS A 316 20.23 5.14 5.70
CA LYS A 316 21.06 6.36 5.64
C LYS A 316 22.45 6.07 5.08
N ALA A 317 23.09 5.01 5.56
CA ALA A 317 24.39 4.57 5.07
C ALA A 317 24.35 4.20 3.57
N LEU A 318 23.28 3.53 3.13
CA LEU A 318 23.10 3.12 1.74
C LEU A 318 22.94 4.34 0.82
N VAL A 319 22.14 5.32 1.25
CA VAL A 319 21.98 6.59 0.53
C VAL A 319 23.31 7.33 0.44
N ASN A 320 24.07 7.42 1.53
CA ASN A 320 25.35 8.12 1.54
C ASN A 320 26.41 7.41 0.66
N ALA A 321 26.47 6.08 0.71
CA ALA A 321 27.34 5.29 -0.16
C ALA A 321 26.97 5.48 -1.65
N ALA A 322 25.67 5.51 -1.96
CA ALA A 322 25.19 5.77 -3.31
C ALA A 322 25.57 7.17 -3.80
N ARG A 323 25.47 8.22 -2.95
CA ARG A 323 25.90 9.59 -3.30
C ARG A 323 27.40 9.69 -3.57
N GLN A 324 28.21 8.89 -2.89
CA GLN A 324 29.66 8.83 -3.08
C GLN A 324 30.08 7.89 -4.23
N GLU A 325 29.11 7.23 -4.88
CA GLU A 325 29.34 6.18 -5.88
C GLU A 325 30.26 5.05 -5.35
N ASP A 326 30.26 4.80 -4.03
CA ASP A 326 31.01 3.73 -3.39
C ASP A 326 30.27 2.39 -3.55
N ILE A 327 30.51 1.75 -4.70
CA ILE A 327 29.81 0.52 -5.10
C ILE A 327 30.10 -0.64 -4.13
N ASP A 328 31.31 -0.72 -3.60
CA ASP A 328 31.69 -1.77 -2.66
C ASP A 328 30.88 -1.62 -1.36
N GLN A 329 30.75 -0.39 -0.86
CA GLN A 329 29.96 -0.12 0.33
C GLN A 329 28.45 -0.30 0.09
N VAL A 330 27.94 0.10 -1.08
CA VAL A 330 26.55 -0.18 -1.49
C VAL A 330 26.27 -1.68 -1.47
N GLU A 331 27.17 -2.50 -2.03
CA GLU A 331 27.00 -3.94 -2.08
C GLU A 331 27.07 -4.59 -0.68
N ASN A 332 27.97 -4.11 0.18
CA ASN A 332 28.04 -4.53 1.59
C ASN A 332 26.71 -4.32 2.31
N LEU A 333 26.14 -3.11 2.19
CA LEU A 333 24.90 -2.74 2.84
C LEU A 333 23.68 -3.49 2.27
N LEU A 334 23.66 -3.77 0.96
CA LEU A 334 22.59 -4.58 0.36
C LEU A 334 22.62 -6.04 0.85
N VAL A 335 23.78 -6.60 1.17
CA VAL A 335 23.88 -7.93 1.81
C VAL A 335 23.36 -7.90 3.25
N GLU A 336 23.72 -6.87 4.01
CA GLU A 336 23.26 -6.66 5.40
C GLU A 336 21.73 -6.48 5.46
N LEU A 337 21.16 -5.75 4.51
CA LEU A 337 19.71 -5.60 4.33
C LEU A 337 19.02 -6.85 3.72
N HIS A 338 19.77 -7.94 3.52
CA HIS A 338 19.29 -9.17 2.89
C HIS A 338 18.64 -8.96 1.52
N SER A 339 19.02 -7.90 0.81
CA SER A 339 18.48 -7.50 -0.49
C SER A 339 19.24 -8.14 -1.65
N ILE A 340 20.47 -8.60 -1.43
CA ILE A 340 21.22 -9.43 -2.39
C ILE A 340 21.82 -10.69 -1.73
N ALA A 341 21.99 -11.75 -2.52
CA ALA A 341 22.43 -13.06 -2.06
C ALA A 341 23.96 -13.17 -1.93
N GLU A 342 24.67 -12.59 -2.88
CA GLU A 342 26.11 -12.76 -3.09
C GLU A 342 26.68 -11.47 -3.67
N LYS A 343 27.88 -11.10 -3.21
CA LYS A 343 28.64 -9.95 -3.71
C LYS A 343 29.27 -10.25 -5.08
N GLN A 344 29.65 -9.21 -5.82
CA GLN A 344 30.36 -9.23 -7.09
C GLN A 344 29.65 -9.99 -8.23
N LYS A 345 28.35 -10.29 -8.08
CA LYS A 345 27.54 -10.91 -9.14
C LYS A 345 26.79 -9.91 -10.00
N PHE A 346 26.53 -8.71 -9.48
CA PHE A 346 25.92 -7.62 -10.23
C PHE A 346 27.01 -6.67 -10.76
N PRO A 347 27.09 -6.38 -12.06
CA PRO A 347 28.12 -5.51 -12.63
C PRO A 347 28.13 -4.11 -12.01
N SER A 348 29.31 -3.61 -11.62
CA SER A 348 29.49 -2.27 -11.04
C SER A 348 28.94 -1.16 -11.95
N GLU A 349 29.07 -1.31 -13.26
CA GLU A 349 28.52 -0.37 -14.27
C GLU A 349 26.99 -0.25 -14.19
N LEU A 350 26.29 -1.33 -13.81
CA LEU A 350 24.84 -1.30 -13.63
C LEU A 350 24.47 -0.66 -12.29
N TYR A 351 25.28 -0.81 -11.24
CA TYR A 351 25.07 -0.08 -9.99
C TYR A 351 25.12 1.42 -10.22
N VAL A 352 26.15 1.93 -10.91
CA VAL A 352 26.29 3.35 -11.24
C VAL A 352 25.06 3.86 -12.01
N GLN A 353 24.61 3.13 -13.03
CA GLN A 353 23.41 3.50 -13.81
C GLN A 353 22.14 3.52 -12.94
N TRP A 354 21.96 2.54 -12.04
CA TRP A 354 20.81 2.52 -11.14
C TRP A 354 20.85 3.66 -10.12
N ILE A 355 22.01 3.94 -9.53
CA ILE A 355 22.22 5.04 -8.58
C ILE A 355 21.86 6.37 -9.24
N GLU A 356 22.36 6.62 -10.44
CA GLU A 356 22.05 7.83 -11.20
C GLU A 356 20.53 7.97 -11.43
N ILE A 357 19.86 6.92 -11.90
CA ILE A 357 18.42 6.93 -12.15
C ILE A 357 17.62 7.21 -10.87
N LEU A 358 18.01 6.59 -9.75
CA LEU A 358 17.30 6.71 -8.47
C LEU A 358 17.55 8.05 -7.79
N LEU A 359 18.76 8.61 -7.89
CA LEU A 359 19.11 9.86 -7.25
C LEU A 359 18.77 11.09 -8.09
N ARG A 360 18.73 11.00 -9.42
CA ARG A 360 18.44 12.13 -10.32
C ARG A 360 17.23 12.98 -9.87
N PRO A 361 16.05 12.41 -9.54
CA PRO A 361 14.89 13.21 -9.11
C PRO A 361 15.07 13.92 -7.77
N LEU A 362 16.07 13.50 -6.98
CA LEU A 362 16.34 14.01 -5.63
C LEU A 362 17.55 14.95 -5.60
N SER A 363 18.50 14.81 -6.52
CA SER A 363 19.77 15.55 -6.50
C SER A 363 19.91 16.61 -7.60
N THR A 364 19.02 16.62 -8.60
CA THR A 364 19.03 17.61 -9.67
C THR A 364 17.74 18.41 -9.71
N HIS A 365 17.76 19.52 -10.46
CA HIS A 365 16.51 20.11 -10.91
C HIS A 365 15.84 19.13 -11.88
N TYR A 366 14.61 18.71 -11.57
CA TYR A 366 13.95 17.60 -12.25
C TYR A 366 12.50 17.95 -12.58
N ASP A 367 12.11 17.70 -13.83
CA ASP A 367 10.71 17.78 -14.27
C ASP A 367 10.06 16.40 -14.12
N PHE A 368 9.22 16.26 -13.09
CA PHE A 368 8.50 15.02 -12.84
C PHE A 368 7.47 14.71 -13.92
N ALA A 369 6.99 15.70 -14.70
CA ALA A 369 6.06 15.44 -15.79
C ALA A 369 6.70 14.67 -16.95
N GLU A 370 8.01 14.85 -17.19
CA GLU A 370 8.75 14.10 -18.22
C GLU A 370 8.99 12.63 -17.84
N ASN A 371 9.05 12.35 -16.54
CA ASN A 371 9.25 11.01 -15.98
C ASN A 371 10.49 10.28 -16.55
N SER A 372 11.56 11.03 -16.84
CA SER A 372 12.74 10.52 -17.54
C SER A 372 13.48 9.43 -16.75
N SER A 373 13.59 9.55 -15.43
CA SER A 373 14.21 8.51 -14.58
C SER A 373 13.46 7.18 -14.66
N HIS A 374 12.12 7.18 -14.69
CA HIS A 374 11.37 5.92 -14.82
C HIS A 374 11.57 5.28 -16.19
N HIS A 375 11.55 6.08 -17.26
CA HIS A 375 11.81 5.56 -18.62
C HIS A 375 13.20 4.94 -18.73
N ASP A 376 14.21 5.57 -18.14
CA ASP A 376 15.58 5.06 -18.08
C ASP A 376 15.66 3.78 -17.22
N GLY A 377 15.00 3.78 -16.07
CA GLY A 377 14.85 2.61 -15.21
C GLY A 377 14.26 1.42 -15.96
N MET A 378 13.16 1.61 -16.70
CA MET A 378 12.54 0.53 -17.50
C MET A 378 13.46 -0.02 -18.59
N ARG A 379 14.31 0.82 -19.20
CA ARG A 379 15.34 0.36 -20.14
C ARG A 379 16.43 -0.44 -19.43
N LEU A 380 16.82 -0.02 -18.23
CA LEU A 380 17.86 -0.66 -17.44
C LEU A 380 17.40 -1.99 -16.81
N VAL A 381 16.11 -2.13 -16.46
CA VAL A 381 15.51 -3.40 -16.03
C VAL A 381 15.80 -4.48 -17.06
N LYS A 382 15.57 -4.23 -18.35
CA LYS A 382 15.82 -5.24 -19.41
C LYS A 382 17.27 -5.75 -19.42
N LYS A 383 18.23 -4.88 -19.13
CA LYS A 383 19.65 -5.24 -19.03
C LYS A 383 19.98 -5.98 -17.72
N SER A 384 19.24 -5.68 -16.66
CA SER A 384 19.44 -6.20 -15.31
C SER A 384 18.73 -7.54 -15.07
N LEU A 385 17.70 -7.89 -15.86
CA LEU A 385 16.89 -9.11 -15.71
C LEU A 385 17.71 -10.40 -15.65
N LYS A 386 18.86 -10.46 -16.34
CA LYS A 386 19.77 -11.63 -16.30
C LYS A 386 20.43 -11.87 -14.93
N TYR A 387 20.34 -10.91 -14.01
CA TYR A 387 20.88 -10.97 -12.65
C TYR A 387 19.77 -10.96 -11.59
N TRP A 388 18.52 -11.24 -11.97
CA TRP A 388 17.37 -11.19 -11.06
C TRP A 388 17.53 -12.12 -9.84
N ASP A 389 18.22 -13.24 -10.03
CA ASP A 389 18.53 -14.24 -9.00
C ASP A 389 19.48 -13.73 -7.91
N VAL A 390 20.21 -12.64 -8.17
CA VAL A 390 21.07 -11.97 -7.18
C VAL A 390 20.22 -11.27 -6.12
N PHE A 391 19.06 -10.74 -6.49
CA PHE A 391 18.23 -9.94 -5.61
C PHE A 391 17.25 -10.81 -4.82
N LYS A 392 17.08 -10.47 -3.54
CA LYS A 392 16.15 -11.13 -2.64
C LYS A 392 15.06 -10.15 -2.23
N PRO A 393 13.79 -10.57 -2.21
CA PRO A 393 12.74 -9.75 -1.61
C PRO A 393 13.01 -9.65 -0.10
N SER A 394 13.21 -8.42 0.39
CA SER A 394 13.26 -8.15 1.83
C SER A 394 11.92 -7.56 2.27
N PRO A 395 11.21 -8.21 3.23
CA PRO A 395 9.98 -7.67 3.81
C PRO A 395 10.17 -6.26 4.36
N ASP A 396 11.33 -6.01 4.99
CA ASP A 396 11.66 -4.75 5.64
C ASP A 396 11.81 -3.59 4.64
N THR A 397 12.27 -3.87 3.42
CA THR A 397 12.47 -2.84 2.39
C THR A 397 11.28 -2.70 1.43
N LEU A 398 10.42 -3.71 1.34
CA LEU A 398 9.35 -3.74 0.35
C LEU A 398 8.36 -2.58 0.53
N MET A 399 7.88 -2.38 1.75
CA MET A 399 6.92 -1.30 2.03
C MET A 399 7.58 0.07 1.86
N VAL A 400 8.83 0.23 2.28
CA VAL A 400 9.60 1.47 2.06
C VAL A 400 9.71 1.79 0.57
N ASN A 401 10.15 0.82 -0.25
CA ASN A 401 10.30 1.00 -1.69
C ASN A 401 8.97 1.34 -2.37
N ARG A 402 7.88 0.68 -1.95
CA ARG A 402 6.52 0.96 -2.44
C ARG A 402 6.08 2.38 -2.09
N THR A 403 6.26 2.80 -0.85
CA THR A 403 5.86 4.14 -0.38
C THR A 403 6.62 5.21 -1.13
N ILE A 404 7.95 5.09 -1.24
CA ILE A 404 8.79 6.01 -2.00
C ILE A 404 8.34 6.04 -3.47
N SER A 405 8.13 4.87 -4.09
CA SER A 405 7.67 4.78 -5.48
C SER A 405 6.30 5.41 -5.69
N GLY A 406 5.36 5.26 -4.75
CA GLY A 406 4.04 5.88 -4.85
C GLY A 406 4.09 7.40 -4.69
N HIS A 407 4.92 7.91 -3.77
CA HIS A 407 5.14 9.36 -3.68
C HIS A 407 5.84 9.92 -4.92
N TYR A 408 6.76 9.18 -5.54
CA TYR A 408 7.31 9.55 -6.85
C TYR A 408 6.20 9.74 -7.90
N TRP A 409 5.21 8.84 -7.96
CA TRP A 409 4.05 9.01 -8.85
C TRP A 409 3.15 10.19 -8.43
N ASN A 410 3.03 10.50 -7.15
CA ASN A 410 2.30 11.70 -6.71
C ASN A 410 3.00 12.98 -7.21
N LEU A 411 4.34 13.04 -7.19
CA LEU A 411 5.09 14.16 -7.76
C LEU A 411 4.91 14.26 -9.29
N ILE A 412 4.83 13.13 -10.00
CA ILE A 412 4.48 13.09 -11.43
C ILE A 412 3.08 13.66 -11.67
N HIS A 413 2.08 13.20 -10.92
CA HIS A 413 0.71 13.67 -11.07
C HIS A 413 0.58 15.17 -10.77
N LEU A 414 1.29 15.65 -9.75
CA LEU A 414 1.40 17.07 -9.41
C LEU A 414 2.23 17.87 -10.42
N LYS A 415 2.96 17.23 -11.34
CA LYS A 415 3.85 17.89 -12.32
C LYS A 415 4.80 18.85 -11.61
N VAL A 416 5.44 18.33 -10.56
CA VAL A 416 6.49 19.05 -9.82
C VAL A 416 7.66 19.28 -10.76
N HIS A 417 8.21 20.48 -10.71
CA HIS A 417 9.36 20.89 -11.49
C HIS A 417 10.27 21.70 -10.59
N ASP A 418 11.11 21.00 -9.83
CA ASP A 418 11.89 21.60 -8.74
C ASP A 418 13.25 20.89 -8.54
N ASN A 419 14.13 21.52 -7.78
CA ASN A 419 15.34 20.90 -7.23
C ASN A 419 15.11 20.51 -5.76
N LEU A 420 15.05 19.20 -5.49
CA LEU A 420 14.80 18.66 -4.15
C LEU A 420 16.09 18.39 -3.35
N ASN A 421 17.26 18.77 -3.87
CA ASN A 421 18.55 18.41 -3.27
C ASN A 421 18.74 18.95 -1.86
N ASP A 422 18.30 20.20 -1.61
CA ASP A 422 18.37 20.80 -0.28
C ASP A 422 17.49 20.06 0.74
N LEU A 423 16.29 19.64 0.33
CA LEU A 423 15.40 18.81 1.15
C LEU A 423 15.99 17.41 1.38
N PHE A 424 16.65 16.84 0.38
CA PHE A 424 17.28 15.54 0.50
C PHE A 424 18.46 15.56 1.48
N GLU A 425 19.25 16.63 1.46
CA GLU A 425 20.33 16.87 2.43
C GLU A 425 19.80 17.19 3.85
N GLU A 426 18.66 17.89 3.97
CA GLU A 426 17.98 18.12 5.24
C GLU A 426 17.59 16.79 5.93
N LEU A 427 17.03 15.85 5.17
CA LEU A 427 16.49 14.59 5.67
C LEU A 427 17.56 13.52 5.91
N VAL A 428 18.54 13.46 5.01
CA VAL A 428 19.68 12.53 5.08
C VAL A 428 20.95 13.34 4.83
N PRO A 429 21.57 13.89 5.89
CA PRO A 429 22.79 14.67 5.72
C PRO A 429 23.98 13.77 5.35
N ASN A 430 24.88 14.27 4.51
CA ASN A 430 26.20 13.68 4.32
C ASN A 430 27.02 13.84 5.63
N TYR A 431 27.33 12.73 6.30
CA TYR A 431 28.26 12.70 7.44
C TYR A 431 29.50 11.88 7.10
#